data_AF-A0AAD5RD98-F1
#
_entry.id   AF-A0AAD5RD98-F1
#
_cell.length_a   1.000
_cell.length_b   1.000
_cell.length_c   1.000
_cell.angle_alpha   90.00
_cell.angle_beta   90.00
_cell.angle_gamma   90.00
#
_symmetry.space_group_name_H-M   'P 1'
#
loop_
_entity.id
_entity.type
_entity.pdbx_description
1 polymer ?
#
loop_
_entity_poly.entity_id
_entity_poly.type
_entity_poly.pdbx_seq_one_letter_code
_entity_poly.pdbx_strand_id
1 'polypeptide(L)'
;MLAEKILVALLIGYAIASIEYQQAKVGDRVVLDLGRDVVTIKRVRGNNTNEYIKYCGSGETEPRCKGFVTEDGEPATPASKAHVEKNGTLIFDPFKATDAGLYSSPDQEPIVSLPFLHMSQK
;
A
#
# COMPACT_ATOMS: atom_id res chain seq x y z
N MET A 1 11.68 -31.57 -20.98
CA MET A 1 12.39 -31.47 -19.69
C MET A 1 13.00 -30.09 -19.38
N LEU A 2 13.99 -29.56 -20.11
CA LEU A 2 14.54 -28.22 -19.79
C LEU A 2 13.56 -27.07 -20.12
N ALA A 3 12.92 -27.13 -21.29
CA ALA A 3 11.93 -26.14 -21.73
C ALA A 3 10.69 -26.08 -20.83
N GLU A 4 10.18 -27.21 -20.34
CA GLU A 4 9.07 -27.25 -19.37
C GLU A 4 9.46 -26.61 -18.03
N LYS A 5 10.68 -26.85 -17.55
CA LYS A 5 11.16 -26.22 -16.31
C LYS A 5 11.29 -24.70 -16.46
N ILE A 6 11.72 -24.21 -17.63
CA ILE A 6 11.78 -22.79 -17.96
C ILE A 6 10.36 -22.19 -18.03
N LEU A 7 9.42 -22.89 -18.65
CA LEU A 7 8.02 -22.46 -18.73
C LEU A 7 7.39 -22.34 -17.33
N VAL A 8 7.60 -23.34 -16.47
CA VAL A 8 7.11 -23.31 -15.08
C VAL A 8 7.75 -22.16 -14.30
N ALA A 9 9.05 -21.90 -14.47
CA ALA A 9 9.73 -20.79 -13.81
C ALA A 9 9.20 -19.42 -14.28
N LEU A 10 8.92 -19.25 -15.57
CA LEU A 10 8.35 -18.02 -16.13
C LEU A 10 6.92 -17.77 -15.64
N LEU A 11 6.10 -18.82 -15.49
CA LEU A 11 4.75 -18.72 -14.93
C LEU A 11 4.77 -18.34 -13.44
N ILE A 12 5.71 -18.87 -12.67
CA ILE A 12 5.91 -18.48 -11.26
C ILE A 12 6.36 -17.02 -11.17
N GLY A 13 7.24 -16.57 -12.07
CA GLY A 13 7.69 -15.18 -12.13
C GLY A 13 6.57 -14.18 -12.45
N TYR A 14 5.61 -14.55 -13.30
CA TYR A 14 4.44 -13.72 -13.64
C TYR A 14 3.48 -13.49 -12.46
N ALA A 15 3.45 -14.42 -11.50
CA ALA A 15 2.59 -14.31 -10.33
C ALA A 15 3.16 -13.41 -9.22
N ILE A 16 4.44 -13.02 -9.31
CA ILE A 16 5.04 -12.08 -8.37
C ILE A 16 4.54 -10.68 -8.77
N ALA A 17 3.37 -10.35 -8.22
CA ALA A 17 2.77 -9.03 -8.30
C ALA A 17 3.81 -7.94 -7.98
N SER A 18 3.66 -6.78 -8.63
CA SER A 18 4.54 -5.62 -8.54
C SER A 18 4.67 -5.12 -7.08
N ILE A 19 5.67 -5.62 -6.37
CA ILE A 19 6.12 -5.05 -5.09
C ILE A 19 7.16 -3.99 -5.43
N GLU A 20 6.82 -2.73 -5.23
CA GLU A 20 7.78 -1.64 -5.34
C GLU A 20 8.58 -1.52 -4.04
N TYR A 21 9.91 -1.65 -4.14
CA TYR A 21 10.81 -1.49 -3.00
C TYR A 21 11.38 -0.07 -2.97
N GLN A 22 10.92 0.74 -2.01
CA GLN A 22 11.49 2.06 -1.75
C GLN A 22 12.42 1.99 -0.54
N GLN A 23 13.71 2.25 -0.74
CA GLN A 23 14.67 2.37 0.36
C GLN A 23 14.51 3.74 1.02
N ALA A 24 14.32 3.75 2.34
CA ALA A 24 14.18 4.95 3.16
C ALA A 24 15.22 4.94 4.30
N LYS A 25 15.83 6.10 4.56
CA LYS A 25 16.76 6.30 5.66
C LYS A 25 16.02 6.93 6.84
N VAL A 26 16.28 6.47 8.06
CA VAL A 26 15.63 7.07 9.24
C VAL A 26 16.12 8.50 9.45
N GLY A 27 15.20 9.38 9.82
CA GLY A 27 15.43 10.81 9.93
C GLY A 27 15.06 11.60 8.68
N ASP A 28 14.99 10.96 7.51
CA ASP A 28 14.66 11.65 6.25
C ASP A 28 13.15 11.82 6.09
N ARG A 29 12.75 12.81 5.28
CA ARG A 29 11.38 12.92 4.78
C ARG A 29 11.16 11.88 3.70
N VAL A 30 10.09 11.09 3.83
CA VAL A 30 9.71 10.04 2.87
C VAL A 30 8.34 10.35 2.31
N VAL A 31 8.17 10.14 1.02
CA VAL A 31 6.92 10.32 0.29
C VAL A 31 6.61 9.00 -0.41
N LEU A 32 5.44 8.43 -0.12
CA LEU A 32 4.90 7.26 -0.81
C LEU A 32 3.64 7.67 -1.56
N ASP A 33 3.66 7.44 -2.87
CA ASP A 33 2.50 7.54 -3.74
C ASP A 33 2.06 6.12 -4.10
N LEU A 34 0.88 5.71 -3.63
CA LEU A 34 0.32 4.38 -3.90
C LEU A 34 -0.57 4.38 -5.15
N GLY A 35 -0.63 5.49 -5.89
CA GLY A 35 -1.44 5.64 -7.10
C GLY A 35 -2.70 6.46 -6.86
N ARG A 36 -3.58 6.44 -7.87
CA ARG A 36 -4.80 7.25 -7.88
C ARG A 36 -5.87 6.66 -6.95
N ASP A 37 -6.79 7.53 -6.55
CA ASP A 37 -8.00 7.21 -5.77
C ASP A 37 -7.72 6.58 -4.39
N VAL A 38 -6.52 6.81 -3.85
CA VAL A 38 -6.13 6.36 -2.51
C VAL A 38 -6.61 7.37 -1.47
N VAL A 39 -7.51 6.95 -0.59
CA VAL A 39 -7.99 7.78 0.55
C VAL A 39 -7.45 7.23 1.86
N THR A 40 -7.48 5.91 1.98
CA THR A 40 -7.03 5.11 3.10
C THR A 40 -5.77 4.35 2.70
N ILE A 41 -4.82 4.33 3.62
CA ILE A 41 -3.57 3.60 3.49
C ILE A 41 -3.49 2.58 4.60
N LYS A 42 -3.32 1.33 4.19
CA LYS A 42 -3.03 0.21 5.07
C LYS A 42 -1.52 0.01 5.13
N ARG A 43 -1.01 -0.22 6.33
CA ARG A 43 0.35 -0.68 6.58
C ARG A 43 0.31 -2.01 7.33
N VAL A 44 1.18 -2.93 6.93
CA VAL A 44 1.53 -4.12 7.72
C VAL A 44 2.97 -3.95 8.19
N ARG A 45 3.17 -3.74 9.50
CA ARG A 45 4.51 -3.68 10.08
C ARG A 45 5.13 -5.08 10.17
N GLY A 46 6.45 -5.13 10.43
CA GLY A 46 7.20 -6.39 10.55
C GLY A 46 6.70 -7.39 11.61
N ASN A 47 5.79 -6.98 12.49
CA ASN A 47 5.10 -7.84 13.46
C ASN A 47 3.72 -8.34 12.98
N ASN A 48 3.40 -8.18 11.69
CA ASN A 48 2.11 -8.50 11.07
C ASN A 48 0.90 -7.73 11.63
N THR A 49 1.11 -6.60 12.30
CA THR A 49 -0.01 -5.73 12.73
C THR A 49 -0.52 -4.91 11.56
N ASN A 50 -1.83 -5.01 11.29
CA ASN A 50 -2.54 -4.14 10.36
C ASN A 50 -2.76 -2.77 11.00
N GLU A 51 -2.40 -1.72 10.27
CA GLU A 51 -2.61 -0.34 10.67
C GLU A 51 -3.15 0.49 9.53
N TYR A 52 -3.89 1.54 9.87
CA TYR A 52 -4.63 2.36 8.91
C TYR A 52 -4.42 3.84 9.20
N ILE A 53 -4.26 4.62 8.15
CA ILE A 53 -4.26 6.09 8.16
C ILE A 53 -5.04 6.58 6.95
N LYS A 54 -5.73 7.72 7.03
CA LYS A 54 -6.43 8.29 5.87
C LYS A 54 -6.25 9.80 5.79
N TYR A 55 -6.49 10.35 4.59
CA TYR A 55 -6.73 11.79 4.46
C TYR A 55 -8.07 12.13 5.10
N CYS A 56 -8.13 13.27 5.79
CA CYS A 56 -9.33 13.79 6.41
C CYS A 56 -9.55 15.24 6.00
N GLY A 57 -10.80 15.57 5.66
CA GLY A 57 -11.19 16.94 5.35
C GLY A 57 -11.23 17.84 6.59
N SER A 58 -11.47 19.13 6.36
CA SER A 58 -11.71 20.08 7.45
C SER A 58 -12.91 19.66 8.29
N GLY A 59 -12.71 19.48 9.60
CA GLY A 59 -13.76 19.12 10.57
C GLY A 59 -13.81 17.64 10.95
N GLU A 60 -13.11 16.77 10.24
CA GLU A 60 -12.94 15.36 10.64
C GLU A 60 -11.89 15.23 11.75
N THR A 61 -12.25 14.58 12.86
CA THR A 61 -11.38 14.48 14.06
C THR A 61 -11.09 13.04 14.48
N GLU A 62 -11.40 12.07 13.62
CA GLU A 62 -11.18 10.65 13.89
C GLU A 62 -9.69 10.37 14.19
N PRO A 63 -9.35 9.38 15.05
CA PRO A 63 -7.96 9.06 15.36
C PRO A 63 -7.09 8.77 14.11
N ARG A 64 -7.66 8.08 13.10
CA ARG A 64 -7.03 7.79 11.80
C ARG A 64 -6.70 9.01 10.93
N CYS A 65 -7.21 10.19 11.29
CA CYS A 65 -6.87 11.47 10.67
C CYS A 65 -5.54 12.04 11.17
N LYS A 66 -5.09 11.61 12.36
CA LYS A 66 -3.93 12.19 13.07
C LYS A 66 -2.70 11.28 13.01
N GLY A 67 -2.87 10.05 12.52
CA GLY A 67 -1.80 9.06 12.41
C GLY A 67 -2.34 7.67 12.19
N PHE A 68 -1.44 6.69 12.24
CA PHE A 68 -1.80 5.28 12.14
C PHE A 68 -2.58 4.81 13.36
N VAL A 69 -3.64 4.04 13.11
CA VAL A 69 -4.41 3.30 14.12
C VAL A 69 -4.38 1.82 13.82
N THR A 70 -4.55 0.97 14.83
CA THR A 70 -4.73 -0.48 14.66
C THR A 70 -6.11 -0.78 14.05
N GLU A 71 -6.34 -2.06 13.74
CA GLU A 71 -7.65 -2.54 13.29
C GLU A 71 -8.79 -2.26 14.28
N ASP A 72 -8.47 -2.24 15.58
CA ASP A 72 -9.41 -1.89 16.66
C ASP A 72 -9.66 -0.37 16.78
N GLY A 73 -8.97 0.46 15.97
CA GLY A 73 -9.09 1.92 15.98
C GLY A 73 -8.23 2.63 17.02
N GLU A 74 -7.40 1.90 17.77
CA GLU A 74 -6.50 2.46 18.76
C GLU A 74 -5.23 3.05 18.12
N PRO A 75 -4.65 4.14 18.66
CA PRO A 75 -3.41 4.70 18.13
C PRO A 75 -2.27 3.67 18.07
N ALA A 76 -1.63 3.57 16.92
CA ALA A 76 -0.57 2.61 16.70
C ALA A 76 0.69 2.95 17.52
N THR A 77 1.30 1.94 18.14
CA THR A 77 2.48 2.10 19.00
C THR A 77 3.67 1.28 18.47
N PRO A 78 4.86 1.89 18.30
CA PRO A 78 5.15 3.32 18.46
C PRO A 78 4.50 4.17 17.36
N ALA A 79 4.18 5.42 17.71
CA ALA A 79 3.55 6.36 16.80
C ALA A 79 4.50 6.83 15.68
N SER A 80 3.94 7.01 14.49
CA SER A 80 4.63 7.57 13.31
C SER A 80 4.44 9.09 13.24
N LYS A 81 5.39 9.83 12.66
CA LYS A 81 5.15 11.22 12.26
C LYS A 81 4.73 11.24 10.79
N ALA A 82 3.48 10.89 10.54
CA ALA A 82 2.96 10.69 9.20
C ALA A 82 1.59 11.32 8.99
N HIS A 83 1.30 11.72 7.76
CA HIS A 83 -0.02 12.19 7.33
C HIS A 83 -0.25 11.84 5.86
N VAL A 84 -1.52 11.79 5.46
CA VAL A 84 -1.93 11.58 4.07
C VAL A 84 -2.41 12.91 3.51
N GLU A 85 -1.95 13.29 2.32
CA GLU A 85 -2.43 14.47 1.61
C GLU A 85 -3.73 14.17 0.83
N LYS A 86 -4.42 15.23 0.39
CA LYS A 86 -5.69 15.12 -0.33
C LYS A 86 -5.61 14.26 -1.61
N ASN A 87 -4.43 14.18 -2.22
CA ASN A 87 -4.17 13.38 -3.42
C ASN A 87 -3.84 11.90 -3.11
N GLY A 88 -3.90 11.48 -1.84
CA GLY A 88 -3.59 10.10 -1.43
C GLY A 88 -2.11 9.84 -1.14
N THR A 89 -1.24 10.85 -1.25
CA THR A 89 0.19 10.71 -0.95
C THR A 89 0.43 10.60 0.56
N LEU A 90 1.16 9.58 0.99
CA LEU A 90 1.63 9.42 2.38
C LEU A 90 2.97 10.11 2.57
N ILE A 91 3.06 10.95 3.59
CA ILE A 91 4.29 11.65 3.95
C ILE A 91 4.71 11.26 5.36
N PHE A 92 5.98 10.88 5.51
CA PHE A 92 6.67 10.79 6.79
C PHE A 92 7.64 11.95 6.95
N ASP A 93 7.60 12.63 8.10
CA ASP A 93 8.52 13.71 8.42
C ASP A 93 8.77 13.82 9.94
N PRO A 94 9.81 13.13 10.49
CA PRO A 94 10.74 12.25 9.80
C PRO A 94 10.30 10.77 9.80
N PHE A 95 10.87 9.99 8.88
CA PHE A 95 10.73 8.53 8.84
C PHE A 95 11.48 7.85 9.99
N LYS A 96 10.88 6.82 10.60
CA LYS A 96 11.47 6.02 11.69
C LYS A 96 11.70 4.57 11.24
N ALA A 97 12.62 3.87 11.90
CA ALA A 97 12.85 2.45 11.63
C ALA A 97 11.58 1.60 11.79
N THR A 98 10.72 1.95 12.75
CA THR A 98 9.44 1.26 13.02
C THR A 98 8.36 1.55 11.98
N ASP A 99 8.62 2.47 11.04
CA ASP A 99 7.74 2.74 9.91
C ASP A 99 8.00 1.79 8.74
N ALA A 100 9.05 0.95 8.79
CA ALA A 100 9.25 -0.08 7.80
C ALA A 100 8.09 -1.10 7.80
N GLY A 101 7.56 -1.40 6.62
CA GLY A 101 6.44 -2.31 6.45
C GLY A 101 5.97 -2.38 5.01
N LEU A 102 4.95 -3.19 4.78
CA LEU A 102 4.24 -3.27 3.50
C LEU A 102 3.11 -2.26 3.51
N TYR A 103 3.02 -1.45 2.46
CA TYR A 103 2.00 -0.43 2.29
C TYR A 103 1.08 -0.81 1.14
N SER A 104 -0.21 -0.60 1.33
CA SER A 104 -1.23 -0.80 0.31
C SER A 104 -2.40 0.15 0.52
N SER A 105 -3.28 0.28 -0.47
CA SER A 105 -4.57 0.95 -0.29
C SER A 105 -5.68 -0.09 -0.39
N PRO A 106 -6.56 -0.22 0.63
CA PRO A 106 -7.75 -1.06 0.53
C PRO A 106 -8.80 -0.49 -0.44
N ASP A 107 -8.65 0.77 -0.87
CA ASP A 107 -9.60 1.43 -1.76
C ASP A 107 -9.37 1.03 -3.24
N GLN A 108 -8.21 0.48 -3.55
CA GLN A 108 -7.87 0.07 -4.91
C GLN A 108 -8.45 -1.31 -5.22
N GLU A 109 -9.46 -1.34 -6.08
CA GLU A 109 -9.89 -2.58 -6.72
C GLU A 109 -8.87 -3.03 -7.78
N PRO A 110 -8.70 -4.34 -8.01
CA PRO A 110 -7.92 -4.84 -9.13
C PRO A 110 -8.49 -4.30 -10.44
N ILE A 111 -7.63 -3.81 -11.33
CA ILE A 111 -8.04 -3.47 -12.69
C ILE A 111 -8.39 -4.78 -13.42
N VAL A 112 -9.68 -5.08 -13.54
CA VAL A 112 -10.18 -6.26 -14.27
C VAL A 112 -10.47 -5.86 -15.72
N SER A 113 -9.63 -6.31 -16.65
CA SER A 113 -9.93 -6.23 -18.08
C SER A 113 -10.45 -7.58 -18.58
N LEU A 114 -11.71 -7.64 -19.01
CA LEU A 114 -12.24 -8.80 -19.72
C LEU A 114 -11.87 -8.69 -21.21
N PRO A 115 -11.07 -9.63 -21.77
CA PRO A 115 -10.77 -9.59 -23.19
C PRO A 115 -12.03 -9.89 -24.00
N PHE A 116 -12.32 -9.05 -24.99
CA PHE A 116 -13.35 -9.34 -25.99
C PHE A 116 -12.89 -10.53 -26.83
N LEU A 117 -13.39 -11.73 -26.54
CA LEU A 117 -13.25 -12.86 -27.46
C LEU A 117 -14.20 -12.63 -28.63
N HIS A 118 -13.65 -12.24 -29.77
CA HIS A 118 -14.39 -12.19 -31.03
C HIS A 118 -14.79 -13.63 -31.40
N MET A 119 -15.99 -14.06 -31.03
CA MET A 119 -16.58 -15.29 -31.54
C MET A 119 -16.92 -15.06 -33.01
N SER A 120 -16.01 -15.45 -33.90
CA SER A 120 -16.27 -15.58 -35.33
C SER A 120 -17.34 -16.65 -35.52
N GLN A 121 -18.60 -16.25 -35.72
CA GLN A 121 -19.60 -17.15 -36.28
C GLN A 121 -19.21 -17.46 -37.72
N LYS A 122 -18.99 -18.73 -38.01
CA LYS A 122 -18.94 -19.26 -39.37
C LYS A 122 -19.76 -20.55 -39.43
#